data_AF-A0A0P1EYE5-F1
#
_entry.id   AF-A0A0P1EYE5-F1
#
_cell.length_a   1.000
_cell.length_b   1.000
_cell.length_c   1.000
_cell.angle_alpha   90.00
_cell.angle_beta   90.00
_cell.angle_gamma   90.00
#
_symmetry.space_group_name_H-M   'P 1'
#
loop_
_entity.id
_entity.type
_entity.pdbx_description
1 polymer ?
#
loop_
_entity_poly.entity_id
_entity_poly.type
_entity_poly.pdbx_seq_one_letter_code
_entity_poly.pdbx_strand_id
1 'polypeptide(L)'
;MQKTVLNEVFELLVQIGAVSSESEFSKDWLCRSECYMRTLRFKRVKPSVGTLAICASKLQHYGRCMTAKERHTQLGKRFIELSEQCHKQINSDAVGWWKDEVKV
;
A
#
# COMPACT_ATOMS: atom_id res chain seq x y z
N MET A 1 -0.66 3.16 -17.28
CA MET A 1 -1.23 2.75 -15.98
C MET A 1 -0.87 3.84 -14.99
N GLN A 2 -1.82 4.40 -14.25
CA GLN A 2 -1.50 5.38 -13.21
C GLN A 2 -0.69 4.65 -12.12
N LYS A 3 0.49 5.18 -11.74
CA LYS A 3 1.26 4.60 -10.63
C LYS A 3 0.38 4.70 -9.37
N THR A 4 0.10 3.56 -8.75
CA THR A 4 -0.64 3.49 -7.49
C THR A 4 0.34 3.44 -6.34
N VAL A 5 -0.12 3.80 -5.14
CA VAL A 5 0.67 3.65 -3.91
C VAL A 5 1.21 2.22 -3.72
N LEU A 6 0.46 1.19 -4.14
CA LEU A 6 0.92 -0.20 -4.07
C LEU A 6 2.12 -0.48 -4.98
N ASN A 7 2.21 0.17 -6.14
CA ASN A 7 3.38 0.04 -7.02
C ASN A 7 4.60 0.70 -6.38
N GLU A 8 4.44 1.87 -5.76
CA GLU A 8 5.55 2.54 -5.05
C GLU A 8 6.05 1.72 -3.86
N VAL A 9 5.12 1.12 -3.11
CA VAL A 9 5.47 0.21 -2.00
C VAL A 9 6.20 -1.01 -2.55
N PHE A 10 5.69 -1.63 -3.62
CA PHE A 10 6.35 -2.78 -4.22
C PHE A 10 7.76 -2.46 -4.73
N GLU A 11 7.93 -1.36 -5.47
CA GLU A 11 9.23 -0.88 -5.97
C GLU A 11 10.22 -0.68 -4.81
N LEU A 12 9.79 -0.06 -3.71
CA LEU A 12 10.62 0.14 -2.53
C LEU A 12 11.01 -1.19 -1.87
N LEU A 13 10.05 -2.10 -1.70
CA LEU A 13 10.30 -3.39 -1.04
C LEU A 13 11.25 -4.27 -1.86
N VAL A 14 11.15 -4.24 -3.19
CA VAL A 14 12.10 -4.91 -4.09
C VAL A 14 13.49 -4.26 -3.97
N GLN A 15 13.56 -2.93 -3.96
CA GLN A 15 14.83 -2.19 -3.88
C GLN A 15 15.61 -2.52 -2.59
N ILE A 16 14.93 -2.71 -1.47
CA ILE A 16 15.55 -3.08 -0.19
C ILE A 16 15.71 -4.59 0.00
N GLY A 17 15.29 -5.41 -0.97
CA GLY A 17 15.35 -6.87 -0.91
C GLY A 17 14.36 -7.51 0.08
N ALA A 18 13.29 -6.80 0.46
CA ALA A 18 12.26 -7.31 1.36
C ALA A 18 11.20 -8.19 0.69
N VAL A 19 11.07 -8.08 -0.64
CA VAL A 19 10.27 -8.99 -1.48
C VAL A 19 10.99 -9.20 -2.82
N SER A 20 10.81 -10.37 -3.43
CA SER A 20 11.43 -10.74 -4.71
C SER A 20 10.46 -10.68 -5.90
N SER A 21 9.15 -10.74 -5.65
CA SER A 21 8.14 -10.83 -6.70
C SER A 21 6.80 -10.20 -6.32
N GLU A 22 5.98 -9.89 -7.33
CA GLU A 22 4.60 -9.42 -7.10
C GLU A 22 3.73 -10.47 -6.38
N SER A 23 4.02 -11.76 -6.58
CA SER A 23 3.32 -12.86 -5.92
C SER A 23 3.57 -12.85 -4.42
N GLU A 24 4.84 -12.74 -4.02
CA GLU A 24 5.27 -12.62 -2.63
C GLU A 24 4.69 -11.35 -1.99
N PHE A 25 4.77 -10.21 -2.68
CA PHE A 25 4.15 -8.97 -2.20
C PHE A 25 2.63 -9.12 -2.00
N SER A 26 1.93 -9.75 -2.95
CA SER A 26 0.48 -9.96 -2.86
C SER A 26 0.09 -10.84 -1.66
N LYS A 27 0.85 -11.90 -1.40
CA LYS A 27 0.57 -12.83 -0.31
C LYS A 27 0.97 -12.27 1.04
N ASP A 28 2.21 -11.84 1.16
CA ASP A 28 2.84 -11.59 2.46
C ASP A 28 2.60 -10.18 2.95
N TRP A 29 2.48 -9.20 2.03
CA TRP A 29 2.27 -7.80 2.38
C TRP A 29 0.81 -7.35 2.24
N LEU A 30 0.07 -7.90 1.27
CA LEU A 30 -1.31 -7.50 1.02
C LEU A 30 -2.36 -8.46 1.61
N CYS A 31 -1.97 -9.65 2.06
CA CYS A 31 -2.88 -10.71 2.49
C CYS A 31 -3.95 -11.02 1.41
N ARG A 32 -3.47 -11.20 0.18
CA ARG A 32 -4.27 -11.54 -1.01
C ARG A 32 -3.68 -12.76 -1.71
N SER A 33 -4.39 -13.27 -2.71
CA SER A 33 -3.84 -14.31 -3.57
C SER A 33 -2.60 -13.80 -4.33
N GLU A 34 -1.68 -14.70 -4.65
CA GLU A 34 -0.43 -14.41 -5.38
C GLU A 34 -0.68 -13.69 -6.71
N CYS A 35 -1.84 -13.88 -7.33
CA CYS A 35 -2.22 -13.24 -8.59
C CYS A 35 -2.85 -11.84 -8.44
N TYR A 36 -2.93 -11.27 -7.24
CA TYR A 36 -3.70 -10.04 -6.98
C TYR A 36 -3.17 -8.83 -7.76
N MET A 37 -1.88 -8.50 -7.64
CA MET A 37 -1.27 -7.37 -8.38
C MET A 37 -1.43 -7.52 -9.91
N ARG A 38 -1.23 -8.74 -10.43
CA ARG A 38 -1.47 -9.07 -11.83
C ARG A 38 -2.93 -8.83 -12.23
N THR A 39 -3.87 -9.21 -11.37
CA THR A 39 -5.31 -9.03 -11.63
C THR A 39 -5.68 -7.54 -11.66
N LEU A 40 -5.16 -6.72 -10.74
CA LEU A 40 -5.39 -5.27 -10.74
C LEU A 40 -4.92 -4.64 -12.04
N ARG A 41 -3.71 -5.00 -12.50
CA ARG A 41 -3.14 -4.49 -13.75
C ARG A 41 -3.92 -4.95 -14.97
N PHE A 42 -4.28 -6.23 -15.04
CA PHE A 42 -5.01 -6.79 -16.19
C PHE A 42 -6.42 -6.21 -16.29
N LYS A 43 -7.15 -6.14 -15.17
CA LYS A 43 -8.51 -5.59 -15.12
C LYS A 43 -8.55 -4.06 -15.11
N ARG A 44 -7.41 -3.39 -14.94
CA ARG A 44 -7.28 -1.93 -14.80
C ARG A 44 -8.16 -1.36 -13.68
N VAL A 45 -8.29 -2.11 -12.59
CA VAL A 45 -9.10 -1.71 -11.42
C VAL A 45 -8.20 -1.22 -10.29
N LYS A 46 -8.75 -0.33 -9.46
CA LYS A 46 -8.08 0.13 -8.25
C LYS A 46 -8.01 -0.98 -7.20
N PRO A 47 -6.99 -0.99 -6.31
CA PRO A 47 -6.98 -1.86 -5.16
C PRO A 47 -8.18 -1.59 -4.24
N SER A 48 -8.62 -2.61 -3.50
CA SER A 48 -9.70 -2.42 -2.53
C SER A 48 -9.22 -1.66 -1.29
N VAL A 49 -10.14 -0.95 -0.63
CA VAL A 49 -9.89 -0.24 0.64
C VAL A 49 -9.24 -1.17 1.67
N GLY A 50 -9.74 -2.40 1.80
CA GLY A 50 -9.18 -3.38 2.74
C GLY A 50 -7.72 -3.74 2.41
N THR A 51 -7.35 -3.84 1.14
CA THR A 51 -5.96 -4.09 0.75
C THR A 51 -5.06 -2.90 1.11
N LEU A 52 -5.52 -1.67 0.83
CA LEU A 52 -4.79 -0.45 1.20
C LEU A 52 -4.62 -0.34 2.72
N ALA A 53 -5.64 -0.69 3.50
CA ALA A 53 -5.60 -0.63 4.96
C ALA A 53 -4.59 -1.61 5.56
N ILE A 54 -4.54 -2.84 5.05
CA ILE A 54 -3.55 -3.85 5.46
C ILE A 54 -2.14 -3.35 5.15
N CYS A 55 -1.92 -2.86 3.93
CA CYS A 55 -0.63 -2.33 3.50
C CYS A 55 -0.21 -1.13 4.38
N ALA A 56 -1.10 -0.18 4.61
CA ALA A 56 -0.85 1.00 5.45
C ALA A 56 -0.47 0.62 6.88
N SER A 57 -1.20 -0.33 7.48
CA SER A 57 -0.95 -0.82 8.84
C SER A 57 0.44 -1.46 8.96
N LYS A 58 0.78 -2.34 8.02
CA LYS A 58 2.09 -3.04 7.99
C LYS A 58 3.24 -2.05 7.81
N LEU A 59 3.12 -1.10 6.87
CA LEU A 59 4.10 -0.03 6.65
C LEU A 59 4.29 0.84 7.89
N GLN A 60 3.20 1.23 8.56
CA GLN A 60 3.28 2.05 9.76
C GLN A 60 3.96 1.31 10.91
N HIS A 61 3.65 0.02 11.11
CA HIS A 61 4.28 -0.81 12.12
C HIS A 61 5.80 -0.89 11.92
N TYR A 62 6.25 -1.26 10.71
CA TYR A 62 7.68 -1.35 10.43
C TYR A 62 8.37 0.01 10.45
N GLY A 63 7.73 1.04 9.90
CA GLY A 63 8.25 2.41 9.91
C GLY A 63 8.54 2.89 11.33
N ARG A 64 7.59 2.73 12.26
CA ARG A 64 7.76 3.06 13.68
C ARG A 64 8.88 2.24 14.32
N CYS A 65 8.90 0.92 14.11
CA CYS A 65 9.93 0.03 14.65
C CYS A 65 11.35 0.41 14.17
N MET A 66 11.50 0.82 12.91
CA MET A 66 12.78 1.25 12.33
C MET A 66 13.21 2.60 12.91
N THR A 67 12.31 3.57 12.99
CA THR A 67 12.61 4.89 13.57
C THR A 67 12.96 4.81 15.06
N ALA A 68 12.29 3.94 15.84
CA ALA A 68 12.52 3.79 17.27
C ALA A 68 13.87 3.13 17.61
N LYS A 69 14.39 2.30 16.71
CA LYS A 69 15.69 1.63 16.90
C LYS A 69 16.88 2.45 16.41
N GLU A 70 16.63 3.67 15.88
CA GLU A 70 17.60 4.55 15.21
C GLU A 70 18.38 3.89 14.05
N ARG A 71 17.99 2.68 13.66
CA ARG A 71 18.57 1.93 12.55
C ARG A 71 17.65 2.10 11.36
N HIS A 72 18.19 2.67 10.28
CA HIS A 72 17.44 2.95 9.05
C HIS A 72 16.30 3.97 9.22
N THR A 73 16.50 5.02 10.03
CA THR A 73 15.51 6.08 10.28
C THR A 73 14.95 6.69 8.99
N GLN A 74 15.77 6.87 7.95
CA GLN A 74 15.31 7.40 6.66
C GLN A 74 14.34 6.44 5.95
N LEU A 75 14.62 5.14 5.96
CA LEU A 75 13.75 4.11 5.40
C LEU A 75 12.46 3.99 6.23
N GLY A 76 12.57 4.07 7.55
CA GLY A 76 11.41 4.09 8.44
C GLY A 76 10.47 5.28 8.18
N LYS A 77 11.03 6.48 7.96
CA LYS A 77 10.27 7.65 7.53
C LYS A 77 9.57 7.42 6.18
N ARG A 78 10.28 6.83 5.21
CA ARG A 78 9.70 6.50 3.90
C ARG A 78 8.53 5.52 4.00
N PHE A 79 8.61 4.54 4.90
CA PHE A 79 7.50 3.61 5.16
C PHE A 79 6.29 4.33 5.76
N ILE A 80 6.51 5.27 6.68
CA ILE A 80 5.44 6.08 7.27
C ILE A 80 4.78 6.96 6.18
N GLU A 81 5.56 7.61 5.33
CA GLU A 81 5.04 8.39 4.19
C GLU A 81 4.15 7.55 3.26
N LEU A 82 4.59 6.35 2.89
CA LEU A 82 3.80 5.44 2.04
C LEU A 82 2.53 4.96 2.75
N SER A 83 2.59 4.74 4.06
CA SER A 83 1.40 4.44 4.87
C SER A 83 0.38 5.58 4.84
N GLU A 84 0.83 6.83 4.99
CA GLU A 84 -0.03 8.00 4.89
C GLU A 84 -0.64 8.17 3.50
N GLN A 85 0.10 7.84 2.44
CA GLN A 85 -0.45 7.83 1.08
C GLN A 85 -1.58 6.80 0.92
N CYS A 86 -1.42 5.59 1.49
CA CYS A 86 -2.51 4.61 1.52
C CYS A 86 -3.73 5.16 2.25
N HIS A 87 -3.55 5.81 3.41
CA HIS A 87 -4.66 6.43 4.15
C HIS A 87 -5.34 7.57 3.37
N LYS A 88 -4.57 8.43 2.68
CA LYS A 88 -5.10 9.48 1.81
C LYS A 88 -5.97 8.89 0.69
N GLN A 89 -5.52 7.79 0.06
CA GLN A 89 -6.29 7.11 -0.98
C GLN A 89 -7.60 6.54 -0.41
N ILE A 90 -7.54 5.85 0.74
CA ILE A 90 -8.74 5.31 1.42
C ILE A 90 -9.74 6.43 1.70
N ASN A 91 -9.28 7.55 2.27
CA ASN A 91 -10.15 8.67 2.60
C ASN A 91 -10.74 9.32 1.35
N SER A 92 -9.95 9.48 0.29
CA SER A 92 -10.44 10.01 -0.99
C SER A 92 -11.50 9.10 -1.60
N ASP A 93 -11.30 7.78 -1.57
CA ASP A 93 -12.27 6.82 -2.09
C ASP A 93 -13.54 6.84 -1.23
N ALA A 94 -13.42 6.84 0.11
CA ALA A 94 -14.53 6.93 1.04
C ALA A 94 -15.38 8.20 0.83
N VAL A 95 -14.73 9.37 0.67
CA VAL A 95 -15.40 10.62 0.32
C VAL A 95 -16.16 10.50 -1.00
N GLY A 96 -15.57 9.86 -2.01
CA GLY A 96 -16.26 9.60 -3.27
C GLY A 96 -17.58 8.86 -3.07
N TRP A 97 -17.58 7.79 -2.27
CA TRP A 97 -18.77 6.98 -1.99
C TRP A 97 -19.91 7.79 -1.38
N TRP A 98 -19.68 8.42 -0.23
CA TRP A 98 -20.77 9.10 0.48
C TRP A 98 -21.11 10.47 -0.12
N LYS A 99 -20.19 11.13 -0.83
CA LYS A 99 -20.48 12.43 -1.46
C LYS A 99 -21.24 12.29 -2.77
N ASP A 100 -21.00 11.21 -3.53
CA ASP A 100 -21.82 10.91 -4.71
C ASP A 100 -23.23 10.44 -4.30
N GLU A 101 -23.39 9.81 -3.13
CA GLU A 101 -24.71 9.49 -2.55
C GLU A 101 -25.52 10.72 -2.10
N VAL A 102 -24.90 11.89 -1.92
CA VAL A 102 -25.59 13.14 -1.52
C VAL A 102 -26.19 13.89 -2.72
N LYS A 103 -26.06 13.35 -3.95
CA LYS A 103 -26.82 13.83 -5.12
C LYS A 103 -28.16 13.12 -5.25
N VAL A 104 -29.01 13.25 -4.22
CA VAL A 104 -30.44 12.90 -4.29
C VAL A 104 -31.26 14.17 -4.17
#